data_AF-A0A523XB39-F1
#
_entry.id   AF-A0A523XB39-F1
#
_cell.length_a   1.000
_cell.length_b   1.000
_cell.length_c   1.000
_cell.angle_alpha   90.00
_cell.angle_beta   90.00
_cell.angle_gamma   90.00
#
_symmetry.space_group_name_H-M   'P 1'
#
loop_
_entity.id
_entity.type
_entity.pdbx_description
1 polymer ?
#
loop_
_entity_poly.entity_id
_entity_poly.type
_entity_poly.pdbx_seq_one_letter_code
_entity_poly.pdbx_strand_id
1 'polypeptide(L)'
;MVENQEQRFSASGVPIKEIYTPEDVEDLDYDRDIGLPGQPPFTRGVYASMYRGQLWTIRRLTGFNTPEDTNKRYREEYEVGQTGFSIAPDISTAVGMDPDDPRVSADVGHSGVPIYSIEDMEAVFDGLPIEKCSTYLADRVGGLLTPAYFLMAERRGIPLNQVRGTTANDLCTWSSIDLAHQPPPQGFLRYAVDLVEWCAEHAPRWYPVSFNSYNPRDNGINAVQEMGLLMATGIQYIEEAKRRGRVPLDKFVRRFAFNMAVNNDFFEEIAKLRAARRMLQKI
;
A
#
# COMPACT_ATOMS: atom_id res chain seq x y z
N MET A 1 16.08 -23.81 41.48
CA MET A 1 15.21 -22.76 40.89
C MET A 1 14.18 -23.51 40.07
N VAL A 2 12.89 -23.36 40.37
CA VAL A 2 11.84 -23.97 39.56
C VAL A 2 11.71 -23.09 38.32
N GLU A 3 12.24 -23.56 37.20
CA GLU A 3 11.99 -22.95 35.89
C GLU A 3 10.48 -22.99 35.66
N ASN A 4 9.86 -21.81 35.56
CA ASN A 4 8.46 -21.70 35.21
C ASN A 4 8.35 -22.07 33.72
N GLN A 5 8.10 -23.35 33.43
CA GLN A 5 7.92 -23.90 32.08
C GLN A 5 6.55 -23.48 31.48
N GLU A 6 6.20 -22.19 31.57
CA GLU A 6 5.03 -21.69 30.85
C GLU A 6 5.38 -21.61 29.36
N GLN A 7 4.70 -22.44 28.57
CA GLN A 7 4.76 -22.40 27.11
C GLN A 7 4.54 -20.96 26.64
N ARG A 8 5.55 -20.38 25.97
CA ARG A 8 5.44 -19.05 25.37
C ARG A 8 4.80 -19.14 24.00
N PHE A 9 4.12 -18.07 23.62
CA PHE A 9 3.48 -17.93 22.33
C PHE A 9 3.85 -16.58 21.70
N SER A 10 3.88 -16.53 20.39
CA SER A 10 3.94 -15.27 19.64
C SER A 10 2.63 -14.51 19.79
N ALA A 11 2.59 -13.25 19.34
CA ALA A 11 1.37 -12.46 19.29
C ALA A 11 0.25 -13.12 18.46
N SER A 12 0.59 -14.00 17.52
CA SER A 12 -0.39 -14.79 16.75
C SER A 12 -0.71 -16.17 17.34
N GLY A 13 -0.22 -16.48 18.54
CA GLY A 13 -0.49 -17.76 19.20
C GLY A 13 0.37 -18.92 18.70
N VAL A 14 1.50 -18.65 18.02
CA VAL A 14 2.43 -19.70 17.59
C VAL A 14 3.30 -20.10 18.79
N PRO A 15 3.37 -21.40 19.16
CA PRO A 15 4.23 -21.84 20.25
C PRO A 15 5.70 -21.50 19.98
N ILE A 16 6.38 -20.88 20.94
CA ILE A 16 7.78 -20.50 20.87
C ILE A 16 8.60 -21.41 21.79
N LYS A 17 9.65 -22.04 21.24
CA LYS A 17 10.63 -22.81 22.02
C LYS A 17 11.60 -21.86 22.72
N GLU A 18 12.13 -22.28 23.87
CA GLU A 18 13.16 -21.51 24.58
C GLU A 18 14.45 -21.36 23.76
N ILE A 19 14.81 -22.42 23.02
CA ILE A 19 15.98 -22.48 22.16
C ILE A 19 15.57 -23.11 20.83
N TYR A 20 16.06 -22.52 19.74
CA TYR A 20 16.00 -23.12 18.41
C TYR A 20 17.41 -23.58 17.99
N THR A 21 17.52 -24.79 17.47
CA THR A 21 18.77 -25.44 17.04
C THR A 21 18.70 -25.82 15.55
N PRO A 22 19.79 -26.30 14.92
CA PRO A 22 19.74 -26.74 13.53
C PRO A 22 18.68 -27.81 13.24
N GLU A 23 18.35 -28.65 14.22
CA GLU A 23 17.29 -29.67 14.12
C GLU A 23 15.90 -29.04 13.89
N ASP A 24 15.65 -27.81 14.34
CA ASP A 24 14.36 -27.14 14.15
C ASP A 24 14.09 -26.68 12.71
N VAL A 25 15.12 -26.74 11.85
CA VAL A 25 15.06 -26.38 10.45
C VAL A 25 15.61 -27.49 9.55
N GLU A 26 15.65 -28.74 10.02
CA GLU A 26 16.21 -29.86 9.25
C GLU A 26 15.46 -30.14 7.94
N ASP A 27 14.15 -29.90 7.91
CA ASP A 27 13.30 -30.06 6.72
C ASP A 27 13.36 -28.87 5.74
N LEU A 28 14.09 -27.81 6.10
CA LEU A 28 14.17 -26.58 5.31
C LEU A 28 15.22 -26.73 4.21
N ASP A 29 14.76 -26.65 2.96
CA ASP A 29 15.63 -26.66 1.79
C ASP A 29 16.10 -25.23 1.49
N TYR A 30 17.41 -24.98 1.57
CA TYR A 30 17.96 -23.63 1.41
C TYR A 30 17.61 -23.04 0.04
N ASP A 31 17.82 -23.77 -1.05
CA ASP A 31 17.65 -23.24 -2.40
C ASP A 31 16.17 -23.03 -2.74
N ARG A 32 15.30 -23.94 -2.31
CA ARG A 32 13.86 -23.87 -2.53
C ARG A 32 13.16 -22.84 -1.65
N ASP A 33 13.50 -22.77 -0.36
CA ASP A 33 12.70 -22.05 0.64
C ASP A 33 13.30 -20.71 1.08
N ILE A 34 14.62 -20.52 0.92
CA ILE A 34 15.35 -19.31 1.34
C ILE A 34 15.95 -18.56 0.15
N GLY A 35 16.85 -19.21 -0.59
CA GLY A 35 17.53 -18.69 -1.77
C GLY A 35 18.37 -17.42 -1.54
N LEU A 36 18.74 -16.78 -2.65
CA LEU A 36 19.44 -15.50 -2.68
C LEU A 36 18.45 -14.32 -2.81
N PRO A 37 18.79 -13.12 -2.30
CA PRO A 37 17.96 -11.93 -2.52
C PRO A 37 17.88 -11.57 -4.01
N GLY A 38 16.74 -11.05 -4.46
CA GLY A 38 16.50 -10.72 -5.86
C GLY A 38 16.20 -11.92 -6.77
N GLN A 39 16.06 -13.12 -6.21
CA GLN A 39 15.72 -14.34 -6.94
C GLN A 39 14.56 -15.05 -6.22
N PRO A 40 13.69 -15.78 -6.95
CA PRO A 40 12.71 -16.67 -6.30
C PRO A 40 13.40 -17.59 -5.28
N PRO A 41 12.81 -17.82 -4.10
CA PRO A 41 11.47 -17.41 -3.65
C PRO A 41 11.38 -16.01 -3.02
N PHE A 42 12.40 -15.16 -3.18
CA PHE A 42 12.49 -13.79 -2.66
C PHE A 42 12.41 -13.67 -1.12
N THR A 43 12.57 -14.77 -0.39
CA THR A 43 12.53 -14.80 1.08
C THR A 43 13.50 -13.78 1.68
N ARG A 44 14.70 -13.63 1.09
CA ARG A 44 15.74 -12.68 1.54
C ARG A 44 15.61 -11.25 1.00
N GLY A 45 14.63 -10.97 0.16
CA GLY A 45 14.38 -9.65 -0.42
C GLY A 45 14.13 -9.69 -1.92
N VAL A 46 13.42 -8.68 -2.44
CA VAL A 46 13.03 -8.60 -3.87
C VAL A 46 14.12 -8.02 -4.76
N TYR A 47 15.16 -7.40 -4.19
CA TYR A 47 16.31 -6.85 -4.92
C TYR A 47 17.60 -7.52 -4.46
N ALA A 48 18.54 -7.77 -5.36
CA ALA A 48 19.79 -8.45 -5.02
C ALA A 48 20.66 -7.67 -4.01
N SER A 49 20.72 -6.34 -4.15
CA SER A 49 21.54 -5.47 -3.28
C SER A 49 20.79 -4.92 -2.08
N MET A 50 19.44 -4.95 -2.07
CA MET A 50 18.58 -4.35 -1.04
C MET A 50 19.12 -2.98 -0.58
N TYR A 51 19.24 -2.79 0.74
CA TYR A 51 19.62 -1.54 1.38
C TYR A 51 21.11 -1.20 1.25
N ARG A 52 21.94 -2.09 0.68
CA ARG A 52 23.32 -1.75 0.28
C ARG A 52 23.35 -0.99 -1.04
N GLY A 53 22.32 -1.15 -1.88
CA GLY A 53 22.15 -0.37 -3.11
C GLY A 53 21.35 0.90 -2.86
N GLN A 54 20.15 0.76 -2.29
CA GLN A 54 19.26 1.88 -1.99
C GLN A 54 18.46 1.61 -0.72
N LEU A 55 18.45 2.57 0.20
CA LEU A 55 17.61 2.51 1.41
C LEU A 55 16.12 2.51 1.05
N TRP A 56 15.28 2.02 1.97
CA TRP A 56 13.84 2.15 1.82
C TRP A 56 13.44 3.63 1.80
N THR A 57 12.37 3.95 1.08
CA THR A 57 11.84 5.30 1.04
C THR A 57 11.23 5.65 2.40
N ILE A 58 11.71 6.74 3.01
CA ILE A 58 11.01 7.35 4.14
C ILE A 58 9.83 8.12 3.57
N ARG A 59 8.62 7.60 3.83
CA ARG A 59 7.37 8.20 3.40
C ARG A 59 6.50 8.44 4.62
N ARG A 60 6.30 9.71 4.97
CA ARG A 60 5.45 10.09 6.11
C ARG A 60 4.04 10.38 5.61
N LEU A 61 3.06 9.87 6.35
CA LEU A 61 1.67 10.25 6.14
C LEU A 61 1.50 11.66 6.69
N THR A 62 1.24 12.60 5.80
CA THR A 62 1.17 14.02 6.11
C THR A 62 0.07 14.64 5.24
N GLY A 63 -0.83 15.39 5.86
CA GLY A 63 -1.93 16.08 5.21
C GLY A 63 -2.94 16.51 6.27
N PHE A 64 -3.21 17.81 6.35
CA PHE A 64 -4.16 18.40 7.30
C PHE A 64 -4.50 19.83 6.86
N ASN A 65 -5.64 20.35 7.32
CA ASN A 65 -6.11 21.70 7.06
C ASN A 65 -6.35 21.97 5.56
N THR A 66 -5.65 22.91 4.91
CA THR A 66 -5.88 23.25 3.49
C THR A 66 -4.84 22.61 2.55
N PRO A 67 -5.10 22.57 1.23
CA PRO A 67 -4.09 22.20 0.22
C PRO A 67 -2.77 22.97 0.35
N GLU A 68 -2.82 24.27 0.60
CA GLU A 68 -1.65 25.16 0.72
C GLU A 68 -0.86 24.88 2.00
N ASP A 69 -1.55 24.61 3.12
CA ASP A 69 -0.87 24.22 4.37
C ASP A 69 -0.16 22.88 4.23
N THR A 70 -0.79 21.92 3.55
CA THR A 70 -0.17 20.64 3.21
C THR A 70 1.03 20.84 2.26
N ASN A 71 0.93 21.72 1.27
CA ASN A 71 2.04 22.07 0.38
C ASN A 71 3.22 22.65 1.14
N LYS A 72 2.98 23.64 2.00
CA LYS A 72 4.03 24.26 2.83
C LYS A 72 4.78 23.19 3.60
N ARG A 73 4.06 22.26 4.22
CA ARG A 73 4.65 21.13 4.95
C ARG A 73 5.47 20.20 4.04
N TYR A 74 4.97 19.87 2.86
CA TYR A 74 5.71 19.05 1.89
C TYR A 74 6.98 19.72 1.39
N ARG A 75 6.99 21.04 1.21
CA ARG A 75 8.19 21.80 0.84
C ARG A 75 9.25 21.76 1.94
N GLU A 76 8.85 21.96 3.20
CA GLU A 76 9.75 21.79 4.35
C GLU A 76 10.34 20.37 4.43
N GLU A 77 9.51 19.35 4.20
CA GLU A 77 9.94 17.95 4.17
C GLU A 77 10.92 17.67 3.01
N TYR A 78 10.66 18.25 1.83
CA TYR A 78 11.53 18.12 0.67
C TYR A 78 12.90 18.78 0.90
N GLU A 79 12.94 19.95 1.52
CA GLU A 79 14.18 20.66 1.87
C GLU A 79 15.11 19.85 2.78
N VAL A 80 14.54 19.01 3.66
CA VAL A 80 15.31 18.09 4.52
C VAL A 80 15.55 16.70 3.89
N GLY A 81 15.26 16.56 2.59
CA GLY A 81 15.61 15.37 1.79
C GLY A 81 14.50 14.32 1.66
N GLN A 82 13.27 14.59 2.11
CA GLN A 82 12.15 13.67 1.88
C GLN A 82 11.77 13.66 0.40
N THR A 83 11.68 12.46 -0.18
CA THR A 83 11.32 12.26 -1.60
C THR A 83 10.08 11.38 -1.77
N GLY A 84 9.47 10.96 -0.65
CA GLY A 84 8.23 10.21 -0.60
C GLY A 84 7.13 11.00 0.10
N PHE A 85 6.07 11.38 -0.60
CA PHE A 85 4.90 12.04 -0.01
C PHE A 85 3.74 11.06 0.12
N SER A 86 3.00 11.10 1.21
CA SER A 86 1.78 10.30 1.37
C SER A 86 0.65 11.21 1.76
N ILE A 87 -0.32 11.33 0.85
CA ILE A 87 -1.47 12.21 1.03
C ILE A 87 -2.59 11.45 1.74
N ALA A 88 -3.07 12.04 2.82
CA ALA A 88 -4.25 11.59 3.54
C ALA A 88 -5.40 12.53 3.16
N PRO A 89 -6.39 12.10 2.36
CA PRO A 89 -7.58 12.90 2.14
C PRO A 89 -8.38 13.03 3.43
N ASP A 90 -9.10 14.14 3.59
CA ASP A 90 -10.14 14.23 4.62
C ASP A 90 -11.28 13.23 4.33
N ILE A 91 -12.18 13.08 5.30
CA ILE A 91 -13.24 12.08 5.19
C ILE A 91 -14.22 12.40 4.05
N SER A 92 -14.57 13.67 3.83
CA SER A 92 -15.46 14.11 2.74
C SER A 92 -14.89 13.75 1.37
N THR A 93 -13.61 14.05 1.14
CA THR A 93 -12.89 13.64 -0.06
C THR A 93 -12.86 12.12 -0.18
N ALA A 94 -12.58 11.40 0.91
CA ALA A 94 -12.48 9.95 0.91
C ALA A 94 -13.82 9.23 0.63
N VAL A 95 -14.95 9.84 1.02
CA VAL A 95 -16.29 9.31 0.78
C VAL A 95 -16.98 9.87 -0.47
N GLY A 96 -16.30 10.77 -1.21
CA GLY A 96 -16.81 11.35 -2.44
C GLY A 96 -18.00 12.28 -2.23
N MET A 97 -17.99 13.05 -1.14
CA MET A 97 -18.99 14.06 -0.82
C MET A 97 -18.41 15.46 -0.99
N ASP A 98 -19.17 16.33 -1.64
CA ASP A 98 -18.81 17.73 -1.82
C ASP A 98 -18.78 18.46 -0.46
N PRO A 99 -17.87 19.43 -0.27
CA PRO A 99 -17.66 20.09 1.01
C PRO A 99 -18.82 20.97 1.47
N ASP A 100 -19.74 21.33 0.56
CA ASP A 100 -20.96 22.08 0.86
C ASP A 100 -22.13 21.19 1.27
N ASP A 101 -21.97 19.85 1.28
CA ASP A 101 -22.95 18.93 1.80
C ASP A 101 -23.05 19.06 3.34
N PRO A 102 -24.24 19.38 3.89
CA PRO A 102 -24.43 19.55 5.33
C PRO A 102 -24.05 18.34 6.19
N ARG A 103 -23.95 17.14 5.60
CA ARG A 103 -23.60 15.89 6.30
C ARG A 103 -22.12 15.82 6.66
N VAL A 104 -21.25 16.52 5.92
CA VAL A 104 -19.78 16.43 6.07
C VAL A 104 -19.12 17.78 6.36
N SER A 105 -19.89 18.86 6.48
CA SER A 105 -19.37 20.21 6.66
C SER A 105 -18.45 20.37 7.88
N ALA A 106 -18.63 19.54 8.92
CA ALA A 106 -17.80 19.55 10.13
C ALA A 106 -16.47 18.79 9.98
N ASP A 107 -16.36 17.93 8.96
CA ASP A 107 -15.21 17.05 8.79
C ASP A 107 -14.21 17.55 7.73
N VAL A 108 -14.58 18.58 6.96
CA VAL A 108 -13.75 19.19 5.91
C VAL A 108 -12.42 19.64 6.51
N GLY A 109 -11.32 19.09 5.99
CA GLY A 109 -9.94 19.39 6.41
C GLY A 109 -9.54 18.93 7.81
N HIS A 110 -10.40 18.20 8.53
CA HIS A 110 -10.15 17.80 9.92
C HIS A 110 -9.21 16.59 10.03
N SER A 111 -9.49 15.53 9.26
CA SER A 111 -8.77 14.24 9.33
C SER A 111 -7.77 14.04 8.20
N GLY A 112 -7.61 15.04 7.33
CA GLY A 112 -6.75 15.00 6.16
C GLY A 112 -6.85 16.29 5.36
N VAL A 113 -6.29 16.30 4.16
CA VAL A 113 -6.38 17.44 3.24
C VAL A 113 -7.67 17.32 2.39
N PRO A 114 -8.46 18.40 2.26
CA PRO A 114 -9.60 18.46 1.36
C PRO A 114 -9.12 18.58 -0.09
N ILE A 115 -9.59 17.71 -0.98
CA ILE A 115 -9.24 17.74 -2.41
C ILE A 115 -10.47 17.40 -3.22
N TYR A 116 -11.12 18.43 -3.76
CA TYR A 116 -12.37 18.30 -4.49
C TYR A 116 -12.21 18.64 -5.98
N SER A 117 -11.08 19.22 -6.35
CA SER A 117 -10.78 19.70 -7.70
C SER A 117 -9.33 19.40 -8.11
N ILE A 118 -9.05 19.65 -9.40
CA ILE A 118 -7.67 19.59 -9.90
C ILE A 118 -6.82 20.73 -9.34
N GLU A 119 -7.44 21.89 -9.10
CA GLU A 119 -6.80 23.07 -8.51
C GLU A 119 -6.29 22.76 -7.08
N ASP A 120 -7.06 22.01 -6.28
CA ASP A 120 -6.62 21.57 -4.94
C ASP A 120 -5.39 20.65 -5.02
N MET A 121 -5.40 19.69 -5.96
CA MET A 121 -4.25 18.80 -6.19
C MET A 121 -3.02 19.58 -6.65
N GLU A 122 -3.21 20.56 -7.55
CA GLU A 122 -2.15 21.46 -8.01
C GLU A 122 -1.57 22.29 -6.86
N ALA A 123 -2.42 22.81 -5.97
CA ALA A 123 -2.03 23.56 -4.79
C ALA A 123 -1.19 22.69 -3.83
N VAL A 124 -1.60 21.45 -3.54
CA VAL A 124 -0.84 20.53 -2.69
C VAL A 124 0.60 20.33 -3.19
N PHE A 125 0.80 20.26 -4.52
CA PHE A 125 2.10 19.98 -5.12
C PHE A 125 2.77 21.20 -5.75
N ASP A 126 2.31 22.42 -5.50
CA ASP A 126 2.89 23.62 -6.10
C ASP A 126 4.39 23.76 -5.80
N GLY A 127 5.18 24.01 -6.85
CA GLY A 127 6.63 24.10 -6.81
C GLY A 127 7.40 22.83 -6.41
N LEU A 128 6.74 21.68 -6.21
CA LEU A 128 7.41 20.41 -5.92
C LEU A 128 7.75 19.63 -7.21
N PRO A 129 8.96 19.06 -7.33
CA PRO A 129 9.40 18.30 -8.50
C PRO A 129 8.89 16.86 -8.47
N ILE A 130 7.60 16.67 -8.75
CA ILE A 130 6.92 15.37 -8.62
C ILE A 130 7.55 14.24 -9.46
N GLU A 131 8.25 14.56 -10.55
CA GLU A 131 8.97 13.61 -11.41
C GLU A 131 10.22 13.01 -10.74
N LYS A 132 10.72 13.67 -9.68
CA LYS A 132 11.86 13.21 -8.85
C LYS A 132 11.41 12.58 -7.54
N CYS A 133 10.13 12.67 -7.22
CA CYS A 133 9.55 12.16 -6.00
C CYS A 133 8.71 10.91 -6.29
N SER A 134 8.19 10.32 -5.21
CA SER A 134 7.15 9.32 -5.31
C SER A 134 5.99 9.72 -4.39
N THR A 135 4.75 9.56 -4.86
CA THR A 135 3.56 9.90 -4.07
C THR A 135 2.69 8.69 -3.78
N TYR A 136 2.22 8.53 -2.55
CA TYR A 136 1.18 7.57 -2.18
C TYR A 136 -0.12 8.34 -2.03
N LEU A 137 -1.13 7.92 -2.78
CA LEU A 137 -2.49 8.43 -2.69
C LEU A 137 -3.29 7.44 -1.84
N ALA A 138 -3.73 7.86 -0.66
CA ALA A 138 -4.72 7.12 0.13
C ALA A 138 -6.13 7.19 -0.51
N ASP A 139 -6.17 7.09 -1.84
CA ASP A 139 -7.33 7.05 -2.69
C ASP A 139 -7.84 5.61 -2.77
N ARG A 140 -9.02 5.42 -2.23
CA ARG A 140 -9.57 4.11 -1.91
C ARG A 140 -10.00 3.32 -3.15
N VAL A 141 -10.49 3.99 -4.20
CA VAL A 141 -10.87 3.37 -5.51
C VAL A 141 -9.90 3.77 -6.62
N GLY A 142 -9.07 4.81 -6.39
CA GLY A 142 -8.30 5.44 -7.46
C GLY A 142 -9.14 6.30 -8.40
N GLY A 143 -10.30 6.77 -7.93
CA GLY A 143 -11.32 7.43 -8.76
C GLY A 143 -11.26 8.96 -8.76
N LEU A 144 -10.65 9.57 -7.74
CA LEU A 144 -10.62 11.03 -7.58
C LEU A 144 -9.20 11.57 -7.54
N LEU A 145 -8.41 11.18 -6.52
CA LEU A 145 -7.06 11.71 -6.35
C LEU A 145 -6.10 11.22 -7.44
N THR A 146 -6.24 9.95 -7.84
CA THR A 146 -5.37 9.35 -8.86
C THR A 146 -5.50 10.04 -10.22
N PRO A 147 -6.71 10.21 -10.80
CA PRO A 147 -6.85 10.96 -12.04
C PRO A 147 -6.47 12.43 -11.89
N ALA A 148 -6.77 13.09 -10.76
CA ALA A 148 -6.33 14.46 -10.51
C ALA A 148 -4.79 14.58 -10.51
N TYR A 149 -4.09 13.63 -9.89
CA TYR A 149 -2.64 13.60 -9.86
C TYR A 149 -2.02 13.37 -11.25
N PHE A 150 -2.61 12.47 -12.05
CA PHE A 150 -2.18 12.26 -13.44
C PHE A 150 -2.44 13.49 -14.32
N LEU A 151 -3.62 14.11 -14.21
CA LEU A 151 -3.95 15.32 -14.95
C LEU A 151 -3.02 16.49 -14.57
N MET A 152 -2.68 16.62 -13.29
CA MET A 152 -1.70 17.61 -12.83
C MET A 152 -0.33 17.37 -13.47
N ALA A 153 0.13 16.11 -13.52
CA ALA A 153 1.40 15.76 -14.18
C ALA A 153 1.38 16.13 -15.67
N GLU A 154 0.29 15.81 -16.38
CA GLU A 154 0.11 16.17 -17.78
C GLU A 154 0.10 17.69 -18.02
N ARG A 155 -0.62 18.47 -17.18
CA ARG A 155 -0.62 19.94 -17.23
C ARG A 155 0.77 20.54 -16.99
N ARG A 156 1.61 19.87 -16.20
CA ARG A 156 3.03 20.23 -15.98
C ARG A 156 3.96 19.73 -17.10
N GLY A 157 3.45 19.08 -18.13
CA GLY A 157 4.24 18.51 -19.23
C GLY A 157 5.06 17.28 -18.82
N ILE A 158 4.71 16.61 -17.72
CA ILE A 158 5.41 15.43 -17.20
C ILE A 158 4.69 14.18 -17.75
N PRO A 159 5.35 13.37 -18.59
CA PRO A 159 4.72 12.17 -19.12
C PRO A 159 4.52 11.12 -18.00
N LEU A 160 3.39 10.42 -18.02
CA LEU A 160 3.03 9.45 -16.97
C LEU A 160 4.01 8.26 -16.83
N ASN A 161 4.83 7.99 -17.86
CA ASN A 161 5.91 7.02 -17.76
C ASN A 161 7.09 7.46 -16.88
N GLN A 162 7.14 8.73 -16.45
CA GLN A 162 8.11 9.26 -15.49
C GLN A 162 7.53 9.34 -14.07
N VAL A 163 6.21 9.46 -13.94
CA VAL A 163 5.51 9.61 -12.67
C VAL A 163 5.61 8.32 -11.85
N ARG A 164 6.06 8.43 -10.60
CA ARG A 164 6.20 7.32 -9.66
C ARG A 164 5.26 7.51 -8.49
N GLY A 165 4.57 6.45 -8.10
CA GLY A 165 3.68 6.53 -6.95
C GLY A 165 2.79 5.32 -6.82
N THR A 166 1.81 5.45 -5.93
CA THR A 166 0.97 4.35 -5.50
C THR A 166 -0.43 4.85 -5.21
N THR A 167 -1.44 4.13 -5.68
CA THR A 167 -2.83 4.30 -5.24
C THR A 167 -3.16 3.18 -4.24
N ALA A 168 -3.90 3.48 -3.17
CA ALA A 168 -4.32 2.44 -2.22
C ALA A 168 -5.16 1.35 -2.91
N ASN A 169 -6.32 1.70 -3.48
CA ASN A 169 -7.15 0.85 -4.35
C ASN A 169 -7.38 -0.60 -3.84
N ASP A 170 -7.57 -0.76 -2.53
CA ASP A 170 -7.63 -2.07 -1.88
C ASP A 170 -9.04 -2.39 -1.37
N LEU A 171 -9.56 -3.56 -1.78
CA LEU A 171 -10.85 -4.12 -1.35
C LEU A 171 -10.95 -4.40 0.15
N CYS A 172 -9.85 -4.79 0.83
CA CYS A 172 -9.91 -5.15 2.26
C CYS A 172 -10.22 -3.95 3.15
N THR A 173 -9.71 -2.79 2.78
CA THR A 173 -9.99 -1.56 3.53
C THR A 173 -11.49 -1.20 3.46
N TRP A 174 -12.23 -1.67 2.45
CA TRP A 174 -13.66 -1.38 2.24
C TRP A 174 -14.63 -2.20 3.09
N SER A 175 -14.24 -3.36 3.61
CA SER A 175 -15.09 -4.11 4.55
C SER A 175 -15.17 -3.47 5.93
N SER A 176 -14.43 -2.38 6.16
CA SER A 176 -14.21 -1.81 7.49
C SER A 176 -14.85 -0.42 7.70
N ILE A 177 -15.22 0.31 6.65
CA ILE A 177 -15.70 1.71 6.72
C ILE A 177 -16.74 1.96 5.62
N ASP A 178 -17.94 2.44 5.99
CA ASP A 178 -19.04 2.76 5.07
C ASP A 178 -18.77 4.08 4.31
N LEU A 179 -18.80 4.04 2.98
CA LEU A 179 -18.97 5.25 2.17
C LEU A 179 -20.46 5.55 1.99
N ALA A 180 -20.82 6.83 2.01
CA ALA A 180 -22.11 7.24 1.45
C ALA A 180 -22.09 6.90 -0.05
N HIS A 181 -22.97 6.00 -0.49
CA HIS A 181 -23.09 5.56 -1.89
C HIS A 181 -22.02 4.58 -2.41
N GLN A 182 -21.45 3.76 -1.51
CA GLN A 182 -20.57 2.64 -1.85
C GLN A 182 -21.13 1.75 -3.00
N PRO A 183 -20.41 1.58 -4.14
CA PRO A 183 -20.79 0.58 -5.13
C PRO A 183 -20.82 -0.83 -4.52
N PRO A 184 -21.60 -1.76 -5.08
CA PRO A 184 -21.58 -3.15 -4.64
C PRO A 184 -20.17 -3.74 -4.83
N PRO A 185 -19.77 -4.76 -4.05
CA PRO A 185 -18.42 -5.33 -4.08
C PRO A 185 -17.92 -5.68 -5.49
N GLN A 186 -18.78 -6.17 -6.37
CA GLN A 186 -18.45 -6.50 -7.76
C GLN A 186 -18.12 -5.24 -8.58
N GLY A 187 -18.82 -4.14 -8.33
CA GLY A 187 -18.55 -2.84 -8.95
C GLY A 187 -17.20 -2.30 -8.52
N PHE A 188 -16.88 -2.39 -7.22
CA PHE A 188 -15.57 -1.98 -6.72
C PHE A 188 -14.43 -2.81 -7.32
N LEU A 189 -14.52 -4.15 -7.25
CA LEU A 189 -13.51 -5.02 -7.84
C LEU A 189 -13.30 -4.67 -9.32
N ARG A 190 -14.38 -4.31 -10.02
CA ARG A 190 -14.25 -3.87 -11.41
C ARG A 190 -13.44 -2.61 -11.57
N TYR A 191 -13.75 -1.54 -10.83
CA TYR A 191 -13.00 -0.29 -10.88
C TYR A 191 -11.53 -0.49 -10.50
N ALA A 192 -11.30 -1.27 -9.44
CA ALA A 192 -9.96 -1.52 -8.95
C ALA A 192 -9.09 -2.23 -10.01
N VAL A 193 -9.63 -3.27 -10.65
CA VAL A 193 -8.92 -3.99 -11.72
C VAL A 193 -8.79 -3.13 -12.97
N ASP A 194 -9.81 -2.34 -13.35
CA ASP A 194 -9.73 -1.41 -14.50
C ASP A 194 -8.54 -0.44 -14.34
N LEU A 195 -8.31 0.11 -13.14
CA LEU A 195 -7.16 1.00 -12.88
C LEU A 195 -5.82 0.28 -12.98
N VAL A 196 -5.73 -0.98 -12.52
CA VAL A 196 -4.51 -1.76 -12.61
C VAL A 196 -4.17 -2.08 -14.06
N GLU A 197 -5.17 -2.51 -14.85
CA GLU A 197 -5.05 -2.73 -16.29
C GLU A 197 -4.58 -1.47 -17.01
N TRP A 198 -5.22 -0.33 -16.74
CA TRP A 198 -4.88 0.95 -17.38
C TRP A 198 -3.45 1.41 -17.08
N CYS A 199 -3.05 1.35 -15.80
CA CYS A 199 -1.70 1.74 -15.38
C CYS A 199 -0.61 0.81 -15.95
N ALA A 200 -0.92 -0.47 -16.18
CA ALA A 200 0.03 -1.40 -16.79
C ALA A 200 0.46 -0.99 -18.21
N GLU A 201 -0.38 -0.22 -18.91
CA GLU A 201 -0.12 0.25 -20.28
C GLU A 201 0.30 1.73 -20.35
N HIS A 202 -0.32 2.59 -19.54
CA HIS A 202 -0.20 4.05 -19.68
C HIS A 202 0.70 4.70 -18.62
N ALA A 203 0.74 4.13 -17.41
CA ALA A 203 1.51 4.65 -16.27
C ALA A 203 2.40 3.56 -15.64
N PRO A 204 3.38 3.00 -16.40
CA PRO A 204 4.11 1.79 -16.03
C PRO A 204 5.05 1.95 -14.82
N ARG A 205 5.17 3.14 -14.25
CA ARG A 205 5.92 3.41 -13.01
C ARG A 205 5.01 3.67 -11.80
N TRP A 206 3.69 3.67 -12.01
CA TRP A 206 2.69 3.75 -10.97
C TRP A 206 2.35 2.35 -10.45
N TYR A 207 2.09 2.26 -9.14
CA TYR A 207 1.56 1.09 -8.44
C TYR A 207 0.07 1.34 -8.16
N PRO A 208 -0.84 0.98 -9.09
CA PRO A 208 -2.29 1.24 -9.01
C PRO A 208 -3.02 0.53 -7.86
N VAL A 209 -2.35 -0.32 -7.10
CA VAL A 209 -2.90 -0.97 -5.91
C VAL A 209 -1.82 -1.21 -4.89
N SER A 210 -2.16 -0.95 -3.63
CA SER A 210 -1.39 -1.33 -2.46
C SER A 210 -2.29 -2.10 -1.51
N PHE A 211 -2.27 -3.43 -1.60
CA PHE A 211 -3.09 -4.29 -0.75
C PHE A 211 -2.78 -4.01 0.71
N ASN A 212 -3.79 -3.55 1.42
CA ASN A 212 -3.63 -2.92 2.71
C ASN A 212 -4.20 -3.81 3.79
N SER A 213 -3.32 -4.22 4.69
CA SER A 213 -3.67 -5.04 5.85
C SER A 213 -3.35 -4.37 7.17
N TYR A 214 -2.75 -3.17 7.11
CA TYR A 214 -2.48 -2.34 8.26
C TYR A 214 -3.76 -2.02 9.04
N ASN A 215 -4.83 -1.56 8.37
CA ASN A 215 -6.09 -1.22 9.04
C ASN A 215 -6.74 -2.44 9.74
N PRO A 216 -6.91 -3.61 9.08
CA PRO A 216 -7.36 -4.82 9.77
C PRO A 216 -6.47 -5.23 10.95
N ARG A 217 -5.13 -5.09 10.84
CA ARG A 217 -4.20 -5.41 11.92
C ARG A 217 -4.39 -4.50 13.12
N ASP A 218 -4.55 -3.19 12.89
CA ASP A 218 -4.87 -2.21 13.93
C ASP A 218 -6.23 -2.48 14.58
N ASN A 219 -7.17 -3.07 13.82
CA ASN A 219 -8.46 -3.54 14.33
C ASN A 219 -8.41 -4.91 15.03
N GLY A 220 -7.22 -5.50 15.20
CA GLY A 220 -7.00 -6.63 16.11
C GLY A 220 -6.82 -8.01 15.49
N ILE A 221 -6.73 -8.14 14.15
CA ILE A 221 -6.37 -9.44 13.56
C ILE A 221 -4.90 -9.80 13.87
N ASN A 222 -4.56 -11.09 13.84
CA ASN A 222 -3.19 -11.56 14.05
C ASN A 222 -2.34 -11.58 12.75
N ALA A 223 -1.03 -11.84 12.81
CA ALA A 223 -0.13 -11.82 11.63
C ALA A 223 -0.49 -12.90 10.60
N VAL A 224 -1.00 -14.05 11.06
CA VAL A 224 -1.44 -15.15 10.18
C VAL A 224 -2.71 -14.76 9.43
N GLN A 225 -3.67 -14.15 10.11
CA GLN A 225 -4.90 -13.61 9.53
C GLN A 225 -4.58 -12.48 8.54
N GLU A 226 -3.65 -11.60 8.87
CA GLU A 226 -3.16 -10.53 7.99
C GLU A 226 -2.65 -11.09 6.66
N MET A 227 -1.76 -12.10 6.71
CA MET A 227 -1.26 -12.76 5.50
C MET A 227 -2.37 -13.46 4.71
N GLY A 228 -3.28 -14.16 5.39
CA GLY A 228 -4.40 -14.84 4.73
C GLY A 228 -5.29 -13.84 3.97
N LEU A 229 -5.62 -12.73 4.60
CA LEU A 229 -6.42 -11.65 4.01
C LEU A 229 -5.74 -11.03 2.79
N LEU A 230 -4.46 -10.66 2.90
CA LEU A 230 -3.70 -10.09 1.77
C LEU A 230 -3.64 -11.01 0.57
N MET A 231 -3.32 -12.29 0.80
CA MET A 231 -3.16 -13.27 -0.29
C MET A 231 -4.51 -13.56 -0.96
N ALA A 232 -5.58 -13.69 -0.18
CA ALA A 232 -6.92 -13.88 -0.72
C ALA A 232 -7.34 -12.72 -1.64
N THR A 233 -7.05 -11.48 -1.24
CA THR A 233 -7.38 -10.30 -2.05
C THR A 233 -6.51 -10.19 -3.30
N GLY A 234 -5.21 -10.48 -3.19
CA GLY A 234 -4.32 -10.57 -4.35
C GLY A 234 -4.80 -11.62 -5.37
N ILE A 235 -5.20 -12.81 -4.89
CA ILE A 235 -5.78 -13.87 -5.71
C ILE A 235 -7.07 -13.38 -6.39
N GLN A 236 -7.96 -12.71 -5.68
CA GLN A 236 -9.22 -12.20 -6.26
C GLN A 236 -8.98 -11.22 -7.41
N TYR A 237 -7.98 -10.33 -7.29
CA TYR A 237 -7.61 -9.41 -8.37
C TYR A 237 -6.99 -10.17 -9.56
N ILE A 238 -6.14 -11.16 -9.29
CA ILE A 238 -5.51 -12.01 -10.31
C ILE A 238 -6.56 -12.81 -11.08
N GLU A 239 -7.50 -13.45 -10.40
CA GLU A 239 -8.57 -14.24 -11.02
C GLU A 239 -9.48 -13.36 -11.87
N GLU A 240 -9.81 -12.15 -11.40
CA GLU A 240 -10.59 -11.21 -12.19
C GLU A 240 -9.82 -10.73 -13.43
N ALA A 241 -8.52 -10.46 -13.31
CA ALA A 241 -7.68 -10.10 -14.45
C ALA A 241 -7.58 -11.25 -15.48
N LYS A 242 -7.39 -12.49 -15.02
CA LYS A 242 -7.41 -13.69 -15.87
C LYS A 242 -8.74 -13.84 -16.61
N ARG A 243 -9.86 -13.65 -15.90
CA ARG A 243 -11.21 -13.72 -16.46
C ARG A 243 -11.43 -12.69 -17.56
N ARG A 244 -10.85 -11.48 -17.42
CA ARG A 244 -10.96 -10.39 -18.40
C ARG A 244 -10.02 -10.55 -19.59
N GLY A 245 -8.80 -11.01 -19.35
CA GLY A 245 -7.79 -11.25 -20.39
C GLY A 245 -7.38 -10.00 -21.17
N ARG A 246 -7.53 -8.79 -20.60
CA ARG A 246 -7.25 -7.51 -21.30
C ARG A 246 -5.77 -7.17 -21.37
N VAL A 247 -5.02 -7.51 -20.31
CA VAL A 247 -3.58 -7.27 -20.23
C VAL A 247 -2.85 -8.58 -19.89
N PRO A 248 -1.60 -8.79 -20.34
CA PRO A 248 -0.79 -9.91 -19.91
C PRO A 248 -0.67 -9.97 -18.38
N LEU A 249 -0.88 -11.15 -17.80
CA LEU A 249 -0.93 -11.32 -16.34
C LEU A 249 0.39 -10.91 -15.67
N ASP A 250 1.53 -11.17 -16.30
CA ASP A 250 2.85 -10.78 -15.81
C ASP A 250 3.01 -9.25 -15.71
N LYS A 251 2.43 -8.49 -16.65
CA LYS A 251 2.40 -7.03 -16.59
C LYS A 251 1.48 -6.55 -15.48
N PHE A 252 0.33 -7.18 -15.30
CA PHE A 252 -0.65 -6.86 -14.26
C PHE A 252 -0.07 -7.07 -12.85
N VAL A 253 0.44 -8.27 -12.53
CA VAL A 253 0.92 -8.58 -11.17
C VAL A 253 2.15 -7.79 -10.77
N ARG A 254 2.98 -7.38 -11.74
CA ARG A 254 4.14 -6.48 -11.50
C ARG A 254 3.73 -5.09 -11.01
N ARG A 255 2.43 -4.76 -11.03
CA ARG A 255 1.88 -3.48 -10.55
C ARG A 255 1.39 -3.54 -9.11
N PHE A 256 1.45 -4.69 -8.46
CA PHE A 256 1.02 -4.84 -7.08
C PHE A 256 2.04 -4.26 -6.11
N ALA A 257 1.54 -3.51 -5.13
CA ALA A 257 2.24 -3.16 -3.90
C ALA A 257 1.49 -3.73 -2.70
N PHE A 258 2.14 -3.76 -1.54
CA PHE A 258 1.59 -4.27 -0.29
C PHE A 258 1.91 -3.30 0.84
N ASN A 259 0.90 -3.00 1.67
CA ASN A 259 1.01 -2.24 2.90
C ASN A 259 0.66 -3.15 4.09
N MET A 260 1.69 -3.53 4.85
CA MET A 260 1.60 -4.43 5.99
C MET A 260 1.93 -3.67 7.27
N ALA A 261 1.24 -4.01 8.36
CA ALA A 261 1.59 -3.50 9.67
C ALA A 261 2.94 -4.05 10.14
N VAL A 262 3.53 -3.42 11.15
CA VAL A 262 4.66 -3.99 11.91
C VAL A 262 4.36 -3.76 13.38
N ASN A 263 3.93 -4.82 14.07
CA ASN A 263 3.55 -4.78 15.48
C ASN A 263 4.75 -5.13 16.40
N ASN A 264 4.46 -5.25 17.70
CA ASN A 264 5.47 -5.36 18.75
C ASN A 264 6.22 -6.71 18.79
N ASP A 265 5.67 -7.79 18.20
CA ASP A 265 6.36 -9.07 18.14
C ASP A 265 7.44 -9.05 17.03
N PHE A 266 8.62 -8.55 17.40
CA PHE A 266 9.70 -8.23 16.48
C PHE A 266 10.08 -9.38 15.53
N PHE A 267 10.20 -10.60 16.05
CA PHE A 267 10.60 -11.75 15.23
C PHE A 267 9.44 -12.29 14.39
N GLU A 268 8.21 -12.28 14.91
CA GLU A 268 7.02 -12.65 14.14
C GLU A 268 6.85 -11.72 12.94
N GLU A 269 7.03 -10.41 13.10
CA GLU A 269 6.88 -9.44 12.01
C GLU A 269 7.98 -9.61 10.94
N ILE A 270 9.22 -9.90 11.34
CA ILE A 270 10.30 -10.26 10.39
C ILE A 270 9.93 -11.55 9.63
N ALA A 271 9.43 -12.57 10.33
CA ALA A 271 9.03 -13.83 9.71
C ALA A 271 7.86 -13.62 8.74
N LYS A 272 6.85 -12.83 9.13
CA LYS A 272 5.68 -12.46 8.31
C LYS A 272 6.10 -11.81 6.99
N LEU A 273 6.94 -10.77 7.04
CA LEU A 273 7.40 -10.08 5.83
C LEU A 273 8.16 -11.02 4.88
N ARG A 274 8.94 -11.97 5.42
CA ARG A 274 9.66 -12.99 4.62
C ARG A 274 8.71 -14.03 4.04
N ALA A 275 7.76 -14.52 4.84
CA ALA A 275 6.76 -15.50 4.44
C ALA A 275 5.85 -14.92 3.34
N ALA A 276 5.41 -13.67 3.46
CA ALA A 276 4.54 -13.01 2.49
C ALA A 276 5.13 -13.02 1.08
N ARG A 277 6.43 -12.70 0.92
CA ARG A 277 7.10 -12.74 -0.39
C ARG A 277 7.12 -14.14 -1.01
N ARG A 278 7.40 -15.15 -0.18
CA ARG A 278 7.41 -16.55 -0.62
C ARG A 278 6.02 -17.06 -0.97
N MET A 279 5.00 -16.68 -0.21
CA MET A 279 3.61 -17.02 -0.49
C MET A 279 3.16 -16.42 -1.82
N LEU A 280 3.41 -15.12 -2.02
CA LEU A 280 3.07 -14.44 -3.28
C LEU A 280 3.76 -15.08 -4.49
N GLN A 281 5.02 -15.50 -4.38
CA GLN A 281 5.73 -16.18 -5.48
C GLN A 281 5.18 -17.58 -5.79
N LYS A 282 4.55 -18.25 -4.81
CA LYS A 282 3.95 -19.58 -5.00
C LYS A 282 2.55 -19.49 -5.64
N ILE A 283 1.86 -18.37 -5.44
CA ILE A 283 0.55 -18.06 -6.02
C ILE A 283 0.74 -17.64 -7.49
#